data_AF-A0A9P3HHY5-F1
#
_entry.id   AF-A0A9P3HHY5-F1
#
_cell.length_a   1.000
_cell.length_b   1.000
_cell.length_c   1.000
_cell.angle_alpha   90.00
_cell.angle_beta   90.00
_cell.angle_gamma   90.00
#
_symmetry.space_group_name_H-M   'P 1'
#
loop_
_entity.id
_entity.type
_entity.pdbx_description
1 polymer ?
#
loop_
_entity_poly.entity_id
_entity_poly.type
_entity_poly.pdbx_seq_one_letter_code
_entity_poly.pdbx_strand_id
1 'polypeptide(L)'
;MTIHLGKTSEHYKKHFLAVFDVLNYRDWDDFDENFPGMTCDFADAERIGFKDAVLERFDIAPEDFVLERYFGYCIVHYERSVVRIRKNGAIIPPGKEMDFYVDAMMLASSSVTRFEFDNMVAGLLERFPKIRRWLDFYLHQDRSKIIFPALRDVAAKETISKDTNAQESLGGDFKLFVKRTHPTCSIIQGVSAIVRYQESFMEDFEFVCQGGVLRYKDSRKENPTQRSRSSREGAKNRRKTAGMKLRAQHDSFVPRKATGKCQVHQ
;
A
#
# COMPACT_ATOMS: atom_id res chain seq x y z
N MET A 1 18.68 4.71 -3.40
CA MET A 1 17.74 3.81 -2.68
C MET A 1 18.06 3.86 -1.19
N THR A 2 17.27 4.56 -0.38
CA THR A 2 17.51 4.64 1.08
C THR A 2 16.68 3.55 1.77
N ILE A 3 17.33 2.70 2.56
CA ILE A 3 16.64 1.69 3.38
C ILE A 3 16.15 2.37 4.66
N HIS A 4 14.82 2.49 4.80
CA HIS A 4 14.19 2.95 6.02
C HIS A 4 14.28 1.88 7.12
N LEU A 5 15.38 1.87 7.86
CA LEU A 5 15.57 1.00 9.04
C LEU A 5 14.85 1.54 10.30
N GLY A 6 14.16 2.68 10.18
CA GLY A 6 13.26 3.22 11.19
C GLY A 6 12.10 3.98 10.55
N LYS A 7 10.94 3.98 11.21
CA LYS A 7 9.69 4.63 10.75
C LYS A 7 9.32 5.84 11.61
N THR A 8 10.32 6.53 12.17
CA THR A 8 10.10 7.80 12.90
C THR A 8 10.22 8.97 11.94
N SER A 9 9.68 10.12 12.31
CA SER A 9 9.80 11.34 11.50
C SER A 9 11.24 11.71 11.20
N GLU A 10 12.14 11.57 12.18
CA GLU A 10 13.57 11.83 12.02
C GLU A 10 14.24 10.94 10.96
N HIS A 11 13.83 9.66 10.86
CA HIS A 11 14.35 8.77 9.82
C HIS A 11 13.86 9.20 8.42
N TYR A 12 12.58 9.58 8.32
CA TYR A 12 12.02 10.09 7.07
C TYR A 12 12.65 11.42 6.66
N LYS A 13 12.93 12.31 7.63
CA LYS A 13 13.63 13.57 7.38
C LYS A 13 14.99 13.33 6.73
N LYS A 14 15.84 12.49 7.35
CA LYS A 14 17.15 12.13 6.79
C LYS A 14 17.06 11.50 5.40
N HIS A 15 16.02 10.69 5.18
CA HIS A 15 15.77 10.13 3.85
C HIS A 15 15.44 11.20 2.82
N PHE A 16 14.53 12.12 3.12
CA PHE A 16 14.16 13.17 2.16
C PHE A 16 15.29 14.14 1.89
N LEU A 17 16.10 14.50 2.91
CA LEU A 17 17.33 15.28 2.70
C LEU A 17 18.25 14.58 1.67
N ALA A 18 18.51 13.29 1.86
CA ALA A 18 19.33 12.52 0.91
C ALA A 18 18.67 12.42 -0.48
N VAL A 19 17.34 12.39 -0.58
CA VAL A 19 16.63 12.41 -1.88
C VAL A 19 16.80 13.78 -2.55
N PHE A 20 16.64 14.88 -1.82
CA PHE A 20 16.80 16.22 -2.36
C PHE A 20 18.23 16.49 -2.84
N ASP A 21 19.24 15.96 -2.14
CA ASP A 21 20.63 16.06 -2.58
C ASP A 21 20.89 15.30 -3.89
N VAL A 22 20.27 14.13 -4.07
CA VAL A 22 20.39 13.35 -5.31
C VAL A 22 19.63 14.01 -6.46
N LEU A 23 18.46 14.59 -6.19
CA LEU A 23 17.68 15.33 -7.19
C LEU A 23 18.31 16.69 -7.52
N ASN A 24 19.22 17.18 -6.67
CA ASN A 24 20.08 18.33 -6.88
C ASN A 24 19.32 19.63 -7.19
N TYR A 25 18.25 19.90 -6.43
CA TYR A 25 17.56 21.19 -6.48
C TYR A 25 18.48 22.30 -5.97
N ARG A 26 18.59 23.39 -6.74
CA ARG A 26 19.48 24.51 -6.44
C ARG A 26 19.00 25.33 -5.24
N ASP A 27 17.73 25.69 -5.25
CA ASP A 27 17.07 26.55 -4.27
C ASP A 27 15.57 26.20 -4.18
N TRP A 28 14.83 26.98 -3.40
CA TRP A 28 13.39 26.79 -3.22
C TRP A 28 12.61 26.97 -4.51
N ASP A 29 12.94 27.96 -5.33
CA ASP A 29 12.22 28.24 -6.58
C ASP A 29 12.38 27.07 -7.55
N ASP A 30 13.59 26.53 -7.65
CA ASP A 30 13.88 25.33 -8.44
C ASP A 30 13.10 24.11 -7.94
N PHE A 31 12.93 23.96 -6.62
CA PHE A 31 12.09 22.91 -6.04
C PHE A 31 10.59 23.13 -6.28
N ASP A 32 10.08 24.36 -6.07
CA ASP A 32 8.67 24.69 -6.30
C ASP A 32 8.30 24.61 -7.79
N GLU A 33 9.23 24.81 -8.70
CA GLU A 33 8.97 24.59 -10.12
C GLU A 33 9.05 23.09 -10.46
N ASN A 34 10.13 22.41 -10.07
CA ASN A 34 10.50 21.11 -10.64
C ASN A 34 10.14 19.88 -9.79
N PHE A 35 9.82 20.02 -8.50
CA PHE A 35 9.40 18.88 -7.69
C PHE A 35 8.00 18.40 -8.13
N PRO A 36 7.82 17.15 -8.58
CA PRO A 36 6.52 16.67 -9.08
C PRO A 36 5.49 16.44 -7.96
N GLY A 37 5.87 16.66 -6.71
CA GLY A 37 5.09 16.24 -5.56
C GLY A 37 5.25 14.74 -5.30
N MET A 38 4.63 14.27 -4.21
CA MET A 38 4.69 12.87 -3.81
C MET A 38 3.36 12.39 -3.24
N THR A 39 3.13 11.08 -3.35
CA THR A 39 1.91 10.42 -2.86
C THR A 39 2.32 9.39 -1.82
N CYS A 40 1.69 9.40 -0.65
CA CYS A 40 2.04 8.53 0.47
C CYS A 40 0.81 7.76 1.00
N ASP A 41 1.05 6.66 1.73
CA ASP A 41 0.04 5.86 2.45
C ASP A 41 -0.37 6.44 3.82
N PHE A 42 -0.07 7.72 4.07
CA PHE A 42 -0.44 8.50 5.26
C PHE A 42 0.18 8.04 6.59
N ALA A 43 1.45 7.66 6.55
CA ALA A 43 2.25 7.59 7.77
C ALA A 43 2.51 9.02 8.30
N ASP A 44 2.00 9.35 9.49
CA ASP A 44 2.22 10.67 10.12
C ASP A 44 3.71 10.99 10.24
N ALA A 45 4.54 9.99 10.54
CA ALA A 45 5.99 10.12 10.58
C ALA A 45 6.59 10.55 9.23
N GLU A 46 6.10 10.00 8.11
CA GLU A 46 6.57 10.35 6.77
C GLU A 46 6.20 11.77 6.39
N ARG A 47 4.95 12.16 6.69
CA ARG A 47 4.45 13.52 6.48
C ARG A 47 5.29 14.55 7.24
N ILE A 48 5.53 14.30 8.53
CA ILE A 48 6.34 15.19 9.39
C ILE A 48 7.78 15.22 8.87
N GLY A 49 8.38 14.06 8.59
CA GLY A 49 9.75 14.00 8.09
C GLY A 49 9.94 14.69 6.74
N PHE A 50 8.98 14.59 5.83
CA PHE A 50 8.99 15.32 4.56
C PHE A 50 8.96 16.84 4.79
N LYS A 51 8.00 17.31 5.60
CA LYS A 51 7.90 18.74 5.95
C LYS A 51 9.22 19.25 6.54
N ASP A 52 9.74 18.57 7.56
CA ASP A 52 10.95 19.00 8.25
C ASP A 52 12.18 19.00 7.32
N ALA A 53 12.25 18.07 6.37
CA ALA A 53 13.35 18.04 5.39
C ALA A 53 13.28 19.18 4.38
N VAL A 54 12.08 19.56 3.92
CA VAL A 54 11.92 20.70 3.00
C VAL A 54 12.30 22.00 3.69
N LEU A 55 11.77 22.22 4.90
CA LEU A 55 12.06 23.43 5.67
C LEU A 55 13.57 23.56 5.96
N GLU A 56 14.24 22.47 6.32
CA GLU A 56 15.69 22.47 6.57
C GLU A 56 16.51 22.67 5.29
N ARG A 57 16.18 21.97 4.21
CA ARG A 57 17.01 21.97 2.98
C ARG A 57 16.98 23.30 2.24
N PHE A 58 15.88 24.03 2.33
CA PHE A 58 15.64 25.26 1.60
C PHE A 58 15.53 26.50 2.50
N ASP A 59 15.75 26.34 3.82
CA ASP A 59 15.73 27.41 4.83
C ASP A 59 14.44 28.25 4.79
N ILE A 60 13.29 27.57 4.80
CA ILE A 60 11.96 28.19 4.66
C ILE A 60 11.30 28.27 6.03
N ALA A 61 10.63 29.39 6.31
CA ALA A 61 9.81 29.54 7.50
C ALA A 61 8.60 28.56 7.45
N PRO A 62 8.25 27.88 8.54
CA PRO A 62 7.13 26.93 8.56
C PRO A 62 5.79 27.48 8.06
N GLU A 63 5.59 28.79 8.16
CA GLU A 63 4.38 29.52 7.76
C GLU A 63 4.29 29.73 6.24
N ASP A 64 5.43 29.78 5.55
CA ASP A 64 5.50 29.98 4.10
C ASP A 64 5.36 28.65 3.32
N PHE A 65 5.42 27.52 4.03
CA PHE A 65 5.34 26.19 3.43
C PHE A 65 3.93 25.58 3.50
N VAL A 66 3.32 25.40 2.32
CA VAL A 66 2.01 24.74 2.17
C VAL A 66 2.19 23.29 1.75
N LEU A 67 2.08 22.37 2.71
CA LEU A 67 2.33 20.94 2.52
C LEU A 67 1.42 20.31 1.44
N GLU A 68 0.15 20.71 1.40
CA GLU A 68 -0.87 20.17 0.48
C GLU A 68 -0.53 20.38 -1.00
N ARG A 69 0.35 21.35 -1.30
CA ARG A 69 0.84 21.61 -2.65
C ARG A 69 1.72 20.47 -3.18
N TYR A 70 2.49 19.83 -2.30
CA TYR A 70 3.55 18.87 -2.66
C TYR A 70 3.29 17.46 -2.14
N PHE A 71 2.42 17.29 -1.16
CA PHE A 71 2.19 16.01 -0.49
C PHE A 71 0.75 15.56 -0.67
N GLY A 72 0.57 14.42 -1.32
CA GLY A 72 -0.72 13.81 -1.64
C GLY A 72 -0.99 12.54 -0.85
N TYR A 73 -2.28 12.20 -0.72
CA TYR A 73 -2.71 10.91 -0.21
C TYR A 73 -2.99 9.93 -1.34
N CYS A 74 -2.56 8.69 -1.16
CA CYS A 74 -2.98 7.60 -2.01
C CYS A 74 -4.49 7.32 -1.86
N ILE A 75 -5.27 7.64 -2.90
CA ILE A 75 -6.73 7.46 -2.89
C ILE A 75 -7.12 5.99 -2.74
N VAL A 76 -6.28 5.06 -3.21
CA VAL A 76 -6.52 3.62 -3.09
C VAL A 76 -6.58 3.19 -1.62
N HIS A 77 -5.82 3.85 -0.73
CA HIS A 77 -5.91 3.59 0.72
C HIS A 77 -7.21 4.11 1.32
N TYR A 78 -7.68 5.28 0.88
CA TYR A 78 -9.02 5.77 1.23
C TYR A 78 -10.10 4.77 0.81
N GLU A 79 -10.11 4.39 -0.46
CA GLU A 79 -11.07 3.46 -1.06
C GLU A 79 -11.11 2.12 -0.34
N ARG A 80 -9.94 1.53 -0.06
CA ARG A 80 -9.83 0.29 0.70
C ARG A 80 -10.41 0.44 2.11
N SER A 81 -10.18 1.59 2.75
CA SER A 81 -10.77 1.89 4.06
C SER A 81 -12.30 1.97 3.99
N VAL A 82 -12.85 2.65 2.97
CA VAL A 82 -14.29 2.77 2.72
C VAL A 82 -14.89 1.38 2.51
N VAL A 83 -14.29 0.55 1.65
CA VAL A 83 -14.75 -0.82 1.40
C VAL A 83 -14.72 -1.68 2.68
N ARG A 84 -13.74 -1.47 3.56
CA ARG A 84 -13.67 -2.18 4.84
C ARG A 84 -14.81 -1.78 5.78
N ILE A 85 -15.10 -0.47 5.90
CA ILE A 85 -16.21 0.02 6.71
C ILE A 85 -17.54 -0.44 6.13
N ARG A 86 -17.72 -0.33 4.81
CA ARG A 86 -18.91 -0.78 4.08
C ARG A 86 -19.27 -2.24 4.39
N LYS A 87 -18.27 -3.13 4.46
CA LYS A 87 -18.48 -4.57 4.71
C LYS A 87 -18.73 -4.88 6.18
N ASN A 88 -18.55 -3.93 7.08
CA ASN A 88 -18.75 -4.15 8.50
C ASN A 88 -20.21 -3.90 8.87
N GLY A 89 -21.00 -4.98 8.87
CA GLY A 89 -22.43 -4.95 9.23
C GLY A 89 -22.75 -4.43 10.63
N ALA A 90 -21.76 -4.38 11.53
CA ALA A 90 -21.95 -3.80 12.86
C ALA A 90 -21.90 -2.26 12.84
N ILE A 91 -21.24 -1.68 11.83
CA ILE A 91 -21.08 -0.23 11.64
C ILE A 91 -22.12 0.27 10.62
N ILE A 92 -22.21 -0.40 9.47
CA ILE A 92 -23.12 -0.06 8.38
C ILE A 92 -24.27 -1.08 8.37
N PRO A 93 -25.53 -0.64 8.54
CA PRO A 93 -26.68 -1.55 8.51
C PRO A 93 -26.80 -2.30 7.17
N PRO A 94 -27.29 -3.55 7.18
CA PRO A 94 -27.59 -4.29 5.95
C PRO A 94 -28.57 -3.53 5.04
N GLY A 95 -28.30 -3.52 3.74
CA GLY A 95 -29.10 -2.80 2.74
C GLY A 95 -28.74 -1.32 2.60
N LYS A 96 -27.82 -0.78 3.42
CA LYS A 96 -27.33 0.61 3.36
C LYS A 96 -25.88 0.73 2.91
N GLU A 97 -25.28 -0.35 2.47
CA GLU A 97 -23.87 -0.43 2.10
C GLU A 97 -23.54 0.47 0.91
N MET A 98 -24.43 0.52 -0.08
CA MET A 98 -24.22 1.33 -1.28
C MET A 98 -24.45 2.82 -1.02
N ASP A 99 -25.46 3.17 -0.22
CA ASP A 99 -25.70 4.54 0.22
C ASP A 99 -24.44 5.10 0.90
N PHE A 100 -23.89 4.38 1.89
CA PHE A 100 -22.63 4.75 2.54
C PHE A 100 -21.47 4.86 1.54
N TYR A 101 -21.33 3.89 0.65
CA TYR A 101 -20.21 3.83 -0.29
C TYR A 101 -20.18 5.03 -1.23
N VAL A 102 -21.32 5.37 -1.84
CA VAL A 102 -21.41 6.48 -2.79
C VAL A 102 -21.04 7.80 -2.10
N ASP A 103 -21.65 8.05 -0.93
CA ASP A 103 -21.40 9.29 -0.20
C ASP A 103 -19.96 9.39 0.28
N ALA A 104 -19.42 8.31 0.84
CA ALA A 104 -18.03 8.28 1.30
C ALA A 104 -17.04 8.47 0.15
N MET A 105 -17.28 7.87 -1.02
CA MET A 105 -16.42 8.08 -2.20
C MET A 105 -16.49 9.51 -2.73
N MET A 106 -17.69 10.09 -2.71
CA MET A 106 -17.92 11.45 -3.20
C MET A 106 -17.19 12.51 -2.35
N LEU A 107 -16.96 12.28 -1.05
CA LEU A 107 -16.16 13.18 -0.20
C LEU A 107 -14.75 13.46 -0.77
N ALA A 108 -14.15 12.49 -1.47
CA ALA A 108 -12.81 12.64 -2.04
C ALA A 108 -12.82 13.13 -3.51
N SER A 109 -13.99 13.48 -4.05
CA SER A 109 -14.11 14.03 -5.40
C SER A 109 -13.64 15.48 -5.46
N SER A 110 -13.02 15.86 -6.59
CA SER A 110 -12.69 17.25 -6.90
C SER A 110 -13.89 18.08 -7.33
N SER A 111 -15.05 17.44 -7.56
CA SER A 111 -16.29 18.12 -7.99
C SER A 111 -17.14 18.65 -6.83
N VAL A 112 -16.74 18.40 -5.58
CA VAL A 112 -17.51 18.74 -4.39
C VAL A 112 -17.01 20.07 -3.82
N THR A 113 -17.94 21.00 -3.61
CA THR A 113 -17.65 22.27 -2.92
C THR A 113 -17.50 22.07 -1.42
N ARG A 114 -16.88 23.03 -0.73
CA ARG A 114 -16.77 23.00 0.74
C ARG A 114 -18.12 22.85 1.44
N PHE A 115 -19.14 23.59 0.98
CA PHE A 115 -20.48 23.54 1.55
C PHE A 115 -21.14 22.16 1.37
N GLU A 116 -21.05 21.57 0.19
CA GLU A 116 -21.55 20.22 -0.08
C GLU A 116 -20.80 19.18 0.76
N PHE A 117 -19.48 19.31 0.88
CA PHE A 117 -18.66 18.44 1.72
C PHE A 117 -19.14 18.43 3.17
N ASP A 118 -19.33 19.61 3.77
CA ASP A 118 -19.76 19.73 5.17
C ASP A 118 -21.16 19.12 5.36
N ASN A 119 -22.09 19.34 4.41
CA ASN A 119 -23.41 18.72 4.43
C ASN A 119 -23.36 17.18 4.30
N MET A 120 -22.49 16.67 3.42
CA MET A 120 -22.29 15.24 3.25
C MET A 120 -21.72 14.58 4.51
N VAL A 121 -20.75 15.22 5.16
CA VAL A 121 -20.19 14.77 6.44
C VAL A 121 -21.28 14.71 7.51
N ALA A 122 -22.09 15.76 7.64
CA ALA A 122 -23.20 15.79 8.59
C ALA A 122 -24.22 14.68 8.31
N GLY A 123 -24.66 14.53 7.06
CA GLY A 123 -25.62 13.49 6.66
C GLY A 123 -25.07 12.07 6.78
N LEU A 124 -23.77 11.85 6.62
CA LEU A 124 -23.10 10.57 6.88
C LEU A 124 -23.12 10.23 8.37
N LEU A 125 -22.83 11.19 9.25
CA LEU A 125 -22.85 10.98 10.71
C LEU A 125 -24.25 10.78 11.26
N GLU A 126 -25.26 11.42 10.67
CA GLU A 126 -26.67 11.21 11.04
C GLU A 126 -27.14 9.80 10.69
N ARG A 127 -26.89 9.34 9.47
CA ARG A 127 -27.33 8.01 8.99
C ARG A 127 -26.48 6.86 9.53
N PHE A 128 -25.19 7.11 9.76
CA PHE A 128 -24.22 6.09 10.15
C PHE A 128 -23.39 6.53 11.37
N PRO A 129 -24.00 6.77 12.54
CA PRO A 129 -23.30 7.38 13.68
C PRO A 129 -22.08 6.61 14.18
N LYS A 130 -22.03 5.29 13.91
CA LYS A 130 -20.92 4.42 14.27
C LYS A 130 -19.64 4.63 13.45
N ILE A 131 -19.69 5.39 12.34
CA ILE A 131 -18.50 5.71 11.55
C ILE A 131 -17.68 6.86 12.14
N ARG A 132 -18.19 7.57 13.15
CA ARG A 132 -17.58 8.79 13.70
C ARG A 132 -16.07 8.70 13.86
N ARG A 133 -15.58 7.69 14.58
CA ARG A 133 -14.13 7.52 14.79
C ARG A 133 -13.33 7.30 13.49
N TRP A 134 -13.91 6.60 12.51
CA TRP A 134 -13.29 6.43 11.20
C TRP A 134 -13.26 7.76 10.44
N LEU A 135 -14.35 8.53 10.50
CA LEU A 135 -14.43 9.83 9.82
C LEU A 135 -13.51 10.88 10.49
N ASP A 136 -13.48 10.95 11.82
CA ASP A 136 -12.61 11.83 12.60
C ASP A 136 -11.13 11.59 12.28
N PHE A 137 -10.73 10.34 12.01
CA PHE A 137 -9.38 10.04 11.55
C PHE A 137 -9.05 10.78 10.24
N TYR A 138 -9.96 10.76 9.27
CA TYR A 138 -9.78 11.43 7.98
C TYR A 138 -9.97 12.96 8.05
N LEU A 139 -10.85 13.44 8.93
CA LEU A 139 -11.14 14.86 9.12
C LEU A 139 -10.15 15.59 10.03
N HIS A 140 -9.16 14.89 10.60
CA HIS A 140 -8.10 15.51 11.38
C HIS A 140 -7.41 16.61 10.57
N GLN A 141 -7.14 17.76 11.22
CA GLN A 141 -6.63 18.98 10.57
C GLN A 141 -5.39 18.75 9.69
N ASP A 142 -4.49 17.87 10.12
CA ASP A 142 -3.23 17.57 9.44
C ASP A 142 -3.40 16.70 8.18
N ARG A 143 -4.59 16.12 7.97
CA ARG A 143 -4.83 15.11 6.93
C ARG A 143 -5.93 15.54 5.98
N SER A 144 -6.97 16.16 6.51
CA SER A 144 -8.21 16.43 5.80
C SER A 144 -7.98 17.25 4.53
N LYS A 145 -7.13 18.28 4.58
CA LYS A 145 -6.78 19.10 3.42
C LYS A 145 -5.98 18.33 2.36
N ILE A 146 -5.11 17.43 2.76
CA ILE A 146 -4.36 16.59 1.82
C ILE A 146 -5.27 15.54 1.15
N ILE A 147 -6.24 15.00 1.89
CA ILE A 147 -7.09 13.89 1.43
C ILE A 147 -8.28 14.39 0.60
N PHE A 148 -8.93 15.46 1.04
CA PHE A 148 -10.18 15.95 0.47
C PHE A 148 -9.97 17.26 -0.29
N PRO A 149 -10.12 17.27 -1.63
CA PRO A 149 -9.96 18.48 -2.43
C PRO A 149 -10.84 19.64 -1.97
N ALA A 150 -12.06 19.37 -1.51
CA ALA A 150 -13.00 20.38 -1.01
C ALA A 150 -12.51 21.16 0.23
N LEU A 151 -11.49 20.65 0.93
CA LEU A 151 -10.91 21.25 2.13
C LEU A 151 -9.56 21.93 1.87
N ARG A 152 -9.05 21.90 0.63
CA ARG A 152 -7.77 22.51 0.28
C ARG A 152 -7.90 24.02 0.15
N ASP A 153 -6.98 24.73 0.78
CA ASP A 153 -6.83 26.18 0.58
C ASP A 153 -6.02 26.48 -0.69
N VAL A 154 -5.12 25.57 -1.07
CA VAL A 154 -4.22 25.70 -2.23
C VAL A 154 -4.35 24.47 -3.12
N ALA A 155 -4.33 24.68 -4.43
CA ALA A 155 -4.33 23.59 -5.40
C ALA A 155 -3.05 22.75 -5.26
N ALA A 156 -3.22 21.43 -5.23
CA ALA A 156 -2.09 20.50 -5.29
C ALA A 156 -1.48 20.52 -6.69
N LYS A 157 -0.19 20.24 -6.81
CA LYS A 157 0.45 20.07 -8.11
C LYS A 157 -0.25 18.99 -8.93
N GLU A 158 -0.54 19.28 -10.20
CA GLU A 158 -1.24 18.36 -11.11
C GLU A 158 -0.47 17.05 -11.35
N THR A 159 0.84 17.09 -11.13
CA THR A 159 1.77 15.96 -11.27
C THR A 159 1.70 14.95 -10.11
N ILE A 160 1.02 15.28 -9.01
CA ILE A 160 0.83 14.35 -7.89
C ILE A 160 -0.05 13.18 -8.33
N SER A 161 0.51 11.98 -8.33
CA SER A 161 -0.23 10.75 -8.64
C SER A 161 -1.35 10.52 -7.61
N LYS A 162 -2.49 10.00 -8.07
CA LYS A 162 -3.57 9.58 -7.16
C LYS A 162 -3.24 8.28 -6.42
N ASP A 163 -2.28 7.51 -6.91
CA ASP A 163 -1.89 6.23 -6.31
C ASP A 163 -0.38 6.14 -6.07
N THR A 164 -0.01 5.27 -5.14
CA THR A 164 1.36 4.90 -4.80
C THR A 164 1.85 3.72 -5.63
N ASN A 165 1.17 3.32 -6.72
CA ASN A 165 1.45 2.04 -7.37
C ASN A 165 2.90 1.93 -7.86
N ALA A 166 3.49 3.03 -8.35
CA ALA A 166 4.89 3.06 -8.78
C ALA A 166 5.88 2.91 -7.59
N GLN A 167 5.58 3.54 -6.45
CA GLN A 167 6.42 3.44 -5.25
C GLN A 167 6.27 2.06 -4.56
N GLU A 168 5.04 1.56 -4.49
CA GLU A 168 4.71 0.24 -3.92
C GLU A 168 5.21 -0.91 -4.81
N SER A 169 5.19 -0.76 -6.14
CA SER A 169 5.71 -1.79 -7.04
C SER A 169 7.21 -1.95 -6.88
N LEU A 170 7.99 -0.87 -6.85
CA LEU A 170 9.43 -0.92 -6.62
C LEU A 170 9.77 -1.53 -5.26
N GLY A 171 9.10 -1.09 -4.19
CA GLY A 171 9.29 -1.66 -2.86
C GLY A 171 8.87 -3.15 -2.79
N GLY A 172 7.83 -3.54 -3.51
CA GLY A 172 7.38 -4.92 -3.63
C GLY A 172 8.34 -5.80 -4.42
N ASP A 173 8.82 -5.31 -5.55
CA ASP A 173 9.76 -5.99 -6.44
C ASP A 173 11.12 -6.18 -5.76
N PHE A 174 11.63 -5.15 -5.07
CA PHE A 174 12.84 -5.27 -4.26
C PHE A 174 12.66 -6.29 -3.12
N LYS A 175 11.53 -6.27 -2.39
CA LYS A 175 11.24 -7.28 -1.35
C LYS A 175 11.17 -8.69 -1.94
N LEU A 176 10.61 -8.86 -3.13
CA LEU A 176 10.58 -10.15 -3.83
C LEU A 176 11.99 -10.57 -4.25
N PHE A 177 12.78 -9.65 -4.81
CA PHE A 177 14.18 -9.89 -5.19
C PHE A 177 15.02 -10.34 -4.00
N VAL A 178 14.94 -9.63 -2.87
CA VAL A 178 15.62 -9.98 -1.62
C VAL A 178 15.10 -11.29 -1.05
N LYS A 179 13.78 -11.54 -1.02
CA LYS A 179 13.26 -12.82 -0.51
C LYS A 179 13.70 -14.03 -1.33
N ARG A 180 13.89 -13.86 -2.64
CA ARG A 180 14.36 -14.92 -3.53
C ARG A 180 15.84 -15.25 -3.30
N THR A 181 16.64 -14.27 -2.93
CA THR A 181 18.09 -14.42 -2.74
C THR A 181 18.47 -14.67 -1.28
N HIS A 182 17.76 -14.05 -0.33
CA HIS A 182 18.05 -14.04 1.11
C HIS A 182 16.76 -13.96 1.97
N PRO A 183 16.11 -15.09 2.31
CA PRO A 183 14.84 -15.10 3.08
C PRO A 183 14.95 -14.55 4.51
N THR A 184 16.14 -14.57 5.13
CA THR A 184 16.49 -13.84 6.34
C THR A 184 17.67 -12.92 6.03
N CYS A 185 17.38 -11.66 5.72
CA CYS A 185 18.36 -10.73 5.18
C CYS A 185 19.06 -9.96 6.31
N SER A 186 20.35 -10.18 6.49
CA SER A 186 21.22 -9.30 7.30
C SER A 186 21.47 -7.97 6.59
N ILE A 187 21.98 -6.95 7.29
CA ILE A 187 22.27 -5.62 6.68
C ILE A 187 23.24 -5.74 5.50
N ILE A 188 24.30 -6.54 5.63
CA ILE A 188 25.29 -6.75 4.56
C ILE A 188 24.65 -7.41 3.33
N GLN A 189 23.81 -8.42 3.54
CA GLN A 189 23.05 -9.05 2.46
C GLN A 189 22.03 -8.09 1.85
N GLY A 190 21.46 -7.19 2.67
CA GLY A 190 20.57 -6.14 2.22
C GLY A 190 21.27 -5.22 1.25
N VAL A 191 22.42 -4.67 1.65
CA VAL A 191 23.28 -3.81 0.82
C VAL A 191 23.72 -4.52 -0.47
N SER A 192 24.18 -5.76 -0.38
CA SER A 192 24.55 -6.55 -1.56
C SER A 192 23.37 -6.76 -2.52
N ALA A 193 22.17 -7.00 -1.99
CA ALA A 193 20.97 -7.12 -2.80
C ALA A 193 20.57 -5.78 -3.45
N ILE A 194 20.87 -4.63 -2.85
CA ILE A 194 20.68 -3.31 -3.51
C ILE A 194 21.55 -3.22 -4.76
N VAL A 195 22.85 -3.50 -4.61
CA VAL A 195 23.82 -3.37 -5.70
C VAL A 195 23.41 -4.27 -6.86
N ARG A 196 23.08 -5.54 -6.57
CA ARG A 196 22.60 -6.47 -7.59
C ARG A 196 21.27 -6.07 -8.23
N TYR A 197 20.37 -5.48 -7.45
CA TYR A 197 19.11 -4.96 -7.98
C TYR A 197 19.35 -3.80 -8.95
N GLN A 198 20.27 -2.88 -8.61
CA GLN A 198 20.69 -1.80 -9.50
C GLN A 198 21.36 -2.33 -10.77
N GLU A 199 22.29 -3.28 -10.65
CA GLU A 199 22.95 -3.94 -11.78
C GLU A 199 21.92 -4.54 -12.74
N SER A 200 20.94 -5.29 -12.22
CA SER A 200 19.89 -5.88 -13.05
C SER A 200 19.05 -4.84 -13.80
N PHE A 201 18.83 -3.67 -13.20
CA PHE A 201 18.11 -2.58 -13.85
C PHE A 201 18.93 -1.95 -14.98
N MET A 202 20.25 -1.81 -14.80
CA MET A 202 21.16 -1.33 -15.82
C MET A 202 21.25 -2.30 -17.01
N GLU A 203 21.33 -3.59 -16.73
CA GLU A 203 21.30 -4.65 -17.76
C GLU A 203 20.00 -4.60 -18.59
N ASP A 204 18.84 -4.46 -17.91
CA ASP A 204 17.54 -4.32 -18.57
C ASP A 204 17.48 -3.04 -19.43
N PHE A 205 18.01 -1.93 -18.94
CA PHE A 205 18.06 -0.66 -19.67
C PHE A 205 18.94 -0.77 -20.93
N GLU A 206 20.15 -1.32 -20.81
CA GLU A 206 21.05 -1.54 -21.94
C GLU A 206 20.42 -2.47 -22.99
N PHE A 207 19.75 -3.53 -22.55
CA PHE A 207 19.04 -4.45 -23.43
C PHE A 207 17.93 -3.74 -24.23
N VAL A 208 17.17 -2.83 -23.60
CA VAL A 208 16.17 -2.00 -24.30
C VAL A 208 16.82 -1.03 -25.27
N CYS A 209 17.90 -0.35 -24.87
CA CYS A 209 18.64 0.55 -25.75
C CYS A 209 19.18 -0.16 -27.00
N GLN A 210 19.47 -1.46 -26.91
CA GLN A 210 19.88 -2.30 -28.04
C GLN A 210 18.70 -2.82 -28.89
N GLY A 211 17.47 -2.35 -28.64
CA GLY A 211 16.26 -2.77 -29.35
C GLY A 211 15.62 -4.04 -28.81
N GLY A 212 16.10 -4.54 -27.67
CA GLY A 212 15.48 -5.65 -26.95
C GLY A 212 14.11 -5.27 -26.38
N VAL A 213 13.16 -6.20 -26.41
CA VAL A 213 11.85 -6.00 -25.80
C VAL A 213 11.84 -6.67 -24.44
N LEU A 214 11.80 -5.87 -23.36
CA LEU A 214 11.59 -6.43 -22.03
C LEU A 214 10.21 -7.06 -21.95
N ARG A 215 10.16 -8.30 -21.46
CA ARG A 215 8.88 -8.94 -21.11
C ARG A 215 8.37 -8.32 -19.82
N TYR A 216 7.72 -7.16 -19.90
CA TYR A 216 6.92 -6.63 -18.80
C TYR A 216 5.61 -7.44 -18.66
N LYS A 217 5.76 -8.72 -18.30
CA LYS A 217 4.73 -9.77 -18.17
C LYS A 217 3.84 -9.96 -19.41
N ASP A 218 3.84 -11.19 -19.92
CA ASP A 218 2.73 -11.73 -20.72
C ASP A 218 1.38 -11.18 -20.23
N SER A 219 0.59 -10.68 -21.18
CA SER A 219 -0.76 -10.13 -21.04
C SER A 219 -1.83 -11.15 -20.61
N ARG A 220 -1.45 -12.14 -19.79
CA ARG A 220 -2.37 -13.02 -19.06
C ARG A 220 -2.35 -12.70 -17.57
N LYS A 221 -2.61 -11.44 -17.21
CA LYS A 221 -2.98 -11.13 -15.82
C LYS A 221 -4.42 -11.56 -15.62
N GLU A 222 -4.60 -12.64 -14.87
CA GLU A 222 -5.89 -12.94 -14.24
C GLU A 222 -6.39 -11.70 -13.51
N ASN A 223 -7.62 -11.27 -13.79
CA ASN A 223 -8.22 -10.13 -13.11
C ASN A 223 -8.29 -10.40 -11.59
N PRO A 224 -8.34 -9.37 -10.72
CA PRO A 224 -8.31 -9.53 -9.26
C PRO A 224 -9.32 -10.56 -8.73
N THR A 225 -10.47 -10.67 -9.39
CA THR A 225 -11.52 -11.67 -9.12
C THR A 225 -11.05 -13.11 -9.40
N GLN A 226 -10.37 -13.34 -10.52
CA GLN A 226 -9.79 -14.63 -10.89
C GLN A 226 -8.66 -15.02 -9.92
N ARG A 227 -7.78 -14.08 -9.57
CA ARG A 227 -6.69 -14.29 -8.59
C ARG A 227 -7.20 -14.67 -7.20
N SER A 228 -8.35 -14.10 -6.79
CA SER A 228 -9.02 -14.44 -5.52
C SER A 228 -9.66 -15.84 -5.55
N ARG A 229 -10.19 -16.26 -6.71
CA ARG A 229 -10.76 -17.59 -6.93
C ARG A 229 -9.67 -18.66 -6.95
N SER A 230 -8.59 -18.44 -7.70
CA SER A 230 -7.46 -19.37 -7.76
C SER A 230 -6.76 -19.52 -6.40
N SER A 231 -6.66 -18.44 -5.62
CA SER A 231 -6.15 -18.50 -4.23
C SER A 231 -7.07 -19.30 -3.30
N ARG A 232 -8.40 -19.15 -3.43
CA ARG A 232 -9.39 -19.92 -2.66
C ARG A 232 -9.40 -21.40 -3.06
N GLU A 233 -9.24 -21.72 -4.33
CA GLU A 233 -9.13 -23.09 -4.83
C GLU A 233 -7.83 -23.76 -4.40
N GLY A 234 -6.71 -23.03 -4.44
CA GLY A 234 -5.43 -23.51 -3.91
C GLY A 234 -5.49 -23.81 -2.41
N ALA A 235 -6.19 -22.98 -1.62
CA ALA A 235 -6.41 -23.22 -0.20
C ALA A 235 -7.33 -24.44 0.06
N LYS A 236 -8.36 -24.64 -0.76
CA LYS A 236 -9.23 -25.83 -0.70
C LYS A 236 -8.47 -27.11 -1.04
N ASN A 237 -7.61 -27.07 -2.07
CA ASN A 237 -6.81 -28.22 -2.46
C ASN A 237 -5.79 -28.58 -1.39
N ARG A 238 -5.06 -27.61 -0.82
CA ARG A 238 -4.13 -27.88 0.30
C ARG A 238 -4.82 -28.50 1.52
N ARG A 239 -6.05 -28.07 1.85
CA ARG A 239 -6.86 -28.69 2.92
C ARG A 239 -7.28 -30.13 2.59
N LYS A 240 -7.66 -30.41 1.34
CA LYS A 240 -7.93 -31.80 0.88
C LYS A 240 -6.70 -32.69 0.95
N THR A 241 -5.53 -32.21 0.52
CA THR A 241 -4.29 -32.99 0.56
C THR A 241 -3.82 -33.24 1.99
N ALA A 242 -3.96 -32.26 2.89
CA ALA A 242 -3.69 -32.43 4.32
C ALA A 242 -4.65 -33.45 4.96
N GLY A 243 -5.94 -33.41 4.61
CA GLY A 243 -6.93 -34.39 5.07
C GLY A 243 -6.67 -35.81 4.57
N MET A 244 -6.21 -35.99 3.32
CA MET A 244 -5.79 -37.30 2.80
C MET A 244 -4.55 -37.85 3.51
N LYS A 245 -3.56 -37.01 3.83
CA LYS A 245 -2.36 -37.43 4.58
C LYS A 245 -2.69 -37.87 6.02
N LEU A 246 -3.61 -37.16 6.69
CA LEU A 246 -4.11 -37.55 8.01
C LEU A 246 -4.89 -38.87 7.99
N ARG A 247 -5.67 -39.13 6.93
CA ARG A 247 -6.39 -40.41 6.75
C ARG A 247 -5.44 -41.58 6.49
N ALA A 248 -4.41 -41.37 5.67
CA ALA A 248 -3.40 -42.39 5.39
C ALA A 248 -2.57 -42.77 6.63
N GLN A 249 -2.30 -41.81 7.53
CA GLN A 249 -1.65 -42.09 8.81
C GLN A 249 -2.55 -42.85 9.80
N HIS A 250 -3.87 -42.63 9.74
CA HIS A 250 -4.83 -43.36 10.56
C HIS A 250 -5.02 -44.80 10.08
N ASP A 251 -5.05 -45.03 8.76
CA ASP A 251 -5.18 -46.37 8.17
C ASP A 251 -3.92 -47.24 8.33
N SER A 252 -2.74 -46.62 8.55
CA SER A 252 -1.51 -47.33 8.89
C SER A 252 -1.43 -47.82 10.34
N PHE A 253 -2.38 -47.44 11.20
CA PHE A 253 -2.39 -47.80 12.63
C PHE A 253 -3.50 -48.79 13.01
N VAL A 254 -4.24 -49.35 12.04
CA VAL A 254 -5.22 -50.42 12.29
C VAL A 254 -4.51 -51.78 12.18
N PRO A 255 -4.36 -52.57 13.25
CA PRO A 255 -3.69 -53.86 13.18
C PRO A 255 -4.54 -54.84 12.36
N ARG A 256 -3.93 -55.50 11.36
CA ARG A 256 -4.54 -56.61 10.63
C ARG A 256 -4.87 -57.74 11.61
N LYS A 257 -6.15 -58.08 11.77
CA LYS A 257 -6.58 -59.27 12.53
C LYS A 257 -5.91 -60.52 11.94
N ALA A 258 -5.11 -61.19 12.75
CA ALA A 258 -4.50 -62.47 12.42
C ALA A 258 -5.60 -63.56 12.35
N THR A 259 -5.87 -64.07 11.15
CA THR A 259 -6.62 -65.31 10.94
C THR A 259 -5.61 -66.44 10.74
N GLY A 260 -5.16 -67.04 11.85
CA GLY A 260 -4.33 -68.24 11.87
C GLY A 260 -5.15 -69.42 12.40
N LYS A 261 -5.57 -70.31 11.49
CA LYS A 261 -6.25 -71.58 11.80
C LYS A 261 -5.29 -72.50 12.55
N CYS A 262 -5.66 -72.96 13.76
CA CYS A 262 -5.07 -74.15 14.38
C CYS A 262 -5.78 -75.38 13.82
N GLN A 263 -5.04 -76.23 13.10
CA GLN A 263 -5.45 -77.60 12.80
C GLN A 263 -4.99 -78.51 13.93
N VAL A 264 -5.93 -79.31 14.42
CA VAL A 264 -5.75 -80.41 15.37
C VAL A 264 -5.54 -81.68 14.57
N HIS A 265 -4.51 -82.48 14.86
CA HIS A 265 -4.45 -83.96 14.74
C HIS A 265 -3.18 -84.39 15.51
N GLN A 266 -3.35 -85.03 16.67
CA GLN A 266 -3.24 -86.49 16.91
C GLN A 266 -1.86 -87.06 16.59
#